data_AF-A0A1L9NZE9-F1
#
_entry.id   AF-A0A1L9NZE9-F1
#
_cell.length_a   1.000
_cell.length_b   1.000
_cell.length_c   1.000
_cell.angle_alpha   90.00
_cell.angle_beta   90.00
_cell.angle_gamma   90.00
#
_symmetry.space_group_name_H-M   'P 1'
#
loop_
_entity.id
_entity.type
_entity.pdbx_description
1 polymer ?
#
loop_
_entity_poly.entity_id
_entity_poly.type
_entity_poly.pdbx_seq_one_letter_code
_entity_poly.pdbx_strand_id
1 'polypeptide(L)'
;MPIARNQILITLDGVKDLQKREVAFRCRYELVGFTDDGKPRYQCIYLRDGEPEAILVSTRITPLGPEARYFNIWPGLFKHHLEFGDGRDLRFGADYSITLESNG
;
A
#
# COMPACT_ATOMS: atom_id res chain seq x y z
N MET A 1 -11.09 -11.86 -0.79
CA MET A 1 -10.22 -12.74 0.01
C MET A 1 -10.19 -12.21 1.44
N PRO A 2 -10.21 -13.05 2.49
CA PRO A 2 -10.07 -12.58 3.86
C PRO A 2 -8.65 -12.04 4.05
N ILE A 3 -8.52 -10.91 4.75
CA ILE A 3 -7.22 -10.38 5.19
C ILE A 3 -6.55 -11.48 6.01
N ALA A 4 -5.33 -11.88 5.62
CA ALA A 4 -4.59 -12.93 6.30
C ALA A 4 -4.38 -12.54 7.78
N ARG A 5 -4.52 -13.52 8.68
CA ARG A 5 -4.63 -13.37 10.15
C ARG A 5 -3.49 -12.63 10.87
N ASN A 6 -2.43 -12.21 10.18
CA ASN A 6 -1.27 -11.52 10.77
C ASN A 6 -1.10 -10.08 10.27
N GLN A 7 -2.07 -9.50 9.57
CA GLN A 7 -2.00 -8.12 9.10
C GLN A 7 -2.85 -7.20 9.98
N ILE A 8 -2.24 -6.12 10.45
CA ILE A 8 -2.95 -5.03 11.13
C ILE A 8 -3.46 -4.03 10.09
N LEU A 9 -4.36 -3.13 10.49
CA LEU A 9 -4.94 -2.13 9.59
C LEU A 9 -4.27 -0.77 9.84
N ILE A 10 -3.98 -0.04 8.76
CA ILE A 10 -3.51 1.35 8.83
C ILE A 10 -4.33 2.23 7.89
N THR A 11 -4.64 3.46 8.32
CA THR A 11 -5.30 4.47 7.48
C THR A 11 -4.26 5.46 6.94
N LEU A 12 -4.64 6.32 5.99
CA LEU A 12 -3.76 7.40 5.55
C LEU A 12 -3.34 8.34 6.69
N ASP A 13 -4.25 8.61 7.64
CA ASP A 13 -3.91 9.44 8.80
C ASP A 13 -2.91 8.76 9.72
N GLY A 14 -2.98 7.42 9.84
CA GLY A 14 -1.95 6.62 10.51
C GLY A 14 -0.59 6.74 9.82
N VAL A 15 -0.55 6.66 8.49
CA VAL A 15 0.71 6.85 7.73
C VAL A 15 1.28 8.26 7.90
N LYS A 16 0.42 9.28 7.87
CA LYS A 16 0.83 10.67 8.14
C LYS A 16 1.42 10.85 9.53
N ASP A 17 0.86 10.18 10.55
CA ASP A 17 1.43 10.19 11.90
C ASP A 17 2.81 9.54 11.93
N LEU A 18 2.99 8.40 11.25
CA LEU A 18 4.30 7.76 11.11
C LEU A 18 5.33 8.70 10.46
N GLN A 19 4.97 9.37 9.36
CA GLN A 19 5.85 10.34 8.70
C GLN A 19 6.18 11.53 9.62
N LYS A 20 5.16 12.10 10.30
CA LYS A 20 5.34 13.24 11.22
C LYS A 20 6.26 12.89 12.40
N ARG A 21 6.23 11.65 12.85
CA ARG A 21 7.05 11.13 13.95
C ARG A 21 8.39 10.55 13.47
N GLU A 22 8.67 10.65 12.16
CA GLU A 22 9.88 10.13 11.53
C GLU A 22 10.10 8.62 11.82
N VAL A 23 9.00 7.88 11.93
CA VAL A 23 9.06 6.42 12.13
C VAL A 23 9.51 5.77 10.83
N ALA A 24 10.58 4.99 10.88
CA ALA A 24 11.05 4.23 9.73
C ALA A 24 10.01 3.16 9.34
N PHE A 25 9.64 3.15 8.07
CA PHE A 25 8.81 2.11 7.47
C PHE A 25 9.22 1.85 6.03
N ARG A 26 8.74 0.74 5.49
CA ARG A 26 8.85 0.37 4.07
C ARG A 26 7.46 0.19 3.48
N CYS A 27 7.32 0.48 2.20
CA CYS A 27 6.11 0.15 1.45
C CYS A 27 6.30 -1.13 0.65
N ARG A 28 5.20 -1.84 0.38
CA ARG A 28 5.12 -2.92 -0.61
C ARG A 28 3.78 -2.82 -1.31
N TYR A 29 3.80 -2.92 -2.64
CA TYR A 29 2.57 -2.98 -3.42
C TYR A 29 2.36 -4.39 -3.91
N GLU A 30 1.19 -4.94 -3.65
CA GLU A 30 0.82 -6.28 -4.08
C GLU A 30 -0.28 -6.20 -5.13
N LEU A 31 -0.10 -6.91 -6.25
CA LEU A 31 -1.12 -7.07 -7.28
C LEU A 31 -2.26 -7.93 -6.70
N VAL A 32 -3.46 -7.36 -6.60
CA VAL A 32 -4.63 -8.04 -6.04
C VAL A 32 -5.61 -8.53 -7.11
N GLY A 33 -5.40 -8.12 -8.35
CA GLY A 33 -6.23 -8.52 -9.48
C GLY A 33 -6.27 -7.45 -10.56
N PHE A 34 -7.29 -7.52 -11.38
CA PHE A 34 -7.51 -6.63 -12.51
C PHE A 34 -8.90 -6.03 -12.44
N THR A 35 -9.06 -4.81 -12.93
CA THR A 35 -10.38 -4.24 -13.23
C THR A 35 -11.01 -4.94 -14.43
N ASP A 36 -12.30 -4.71 -14.66
CA ASP A 36 -13.04 -5.30 -15.79
C ASP A 36 -12.45 -4.89 -17.16
N ASP A 37 -11.80 -3.72 -17.24
CA ASP A 37 -11.07 -3.24 -18.42
C ASP A 37 -9.60 -3.70 -18.47
N GLY A 38 -9.24 -4.70 -17.65
CA GLY A 38 -7.93 -5.38 -17.70
C GLY A 38 -6.78 -4.62 -17.06
N LYS A 39 -7.02 -3.55 -16.29
CA LYS A 39 -5.95 -2.78 -15.65
C LYS A 39 -5.57 -3.41 -14.30
N PRO A 40 -4.28 -3.53 -13.99
CA PRO A 40 -3.84 -4.11 -12.73
C PRO A 40 -4.24 -3.23 -11.54
N ARG A 41 -4.69 -3.87 -10.46
CA ARG A 41 -5.03 -3.24 -9.19
C ARG A 41 -4.10 -3.71 -8.08
N TYR A 42 -3.73 -2.78 -7.23
CA TYR A 42 -2.78 -3.01 -6.16
C TYR A 42 -3.34 -2.62 -4.81
N GLN A 43 -2.86 -3.27 -3.75
CA GLN A 43 -2.98 -2.78 -2.38
C GLN A 43 -1.61 -2.34 -1.87
N CYS A 44 -1.58 -1.42 -0.91
CA CYS A 44 -0.36 -0.97 -0.26
C CYS A 44 -0.26 -1.60 1.12
N ILE A 45 0.93 -2.12 1.44
CA ILE A 45 1.28 -2.69 2.74
C ILE A 45 2.47 -1.92 3.30
N TYR A 46 2.34 -1.47 4.53
CA TYR A 46 3.40 -0.83 5.29
C TYR A 46 4.07 -1.85 6.20
N LEU A 47 5.39 -1.89 6.13
CA LEU A 47 6.26 -2.80 6.85
C LEU A 47 7.10 -1.99 7.84
N ARG A 48 7.08 -2.36 9.11
CA ARG A 48 7.87 -1.73 10.18
C ARG A 48 8.63 -2.81 10.93
N ASP A 49 9.85 -2.48 11.37
CA ASP A 49 10.69 -3.45 12.04
C ASP A 49 10.08 -3.91 13.36
N GLY A 50 10.05 -5.22 13.58
CA GLY A 50 9.43 -5.84 14.76
C GLY A 50 7.90 -5.74 14.85
N GLU A 51 7.21 -5.17 13.86
CA GLU A 51 5.74 -5.04 13.86
C GLU A 51 5.07 -5.89 12.77
N PRO A 52 3.81 -6.32 12.98
CA PRO A 52 3.04 -6.98 11.93
C PRO A 52 2.87 -6.08 10.69
N GLU A 53 2.73 -6.70 9.53
CA GLU A 53 2.46 -5.97 8.29
C GLU A 53 1.14 -5.20 8.40
N ALA A 54 1.11 -3.97 7.92
CA ALA A 54 -0.05 -3.10 8.01
C ALA A 54 -0.67 -2.85 6.65
N ILE A 55 -1.86 -3.39 6.39
CA ILE A 55 -2.59 -3.15 5.14
C ILE A 55 -3.28 -1.79 5.18
N LEU A 56 -3.10 -1.00 4.13
CA LEU A 56 -3.76 0.29 4.00
C LEU A 56 -5.25 0.11 3.72
N VAL A 57 -6.09 0.66 4.59
CA VAL A 57 -7.55 0.64 4.47
C VAL A 57 -8.13 2.02 4.23
N SER A 58 -9.35 2.04 3.70
CA SER A 58 -10.15 3.26 3.61
C SER A 58 -10.65 3.69 4.99
N THR A 59 -10.84 4.99 5.19
CA THR A 59 -11.46 5.54 6.41
C THR A 59 -12.97 5.37 6.43
N ARG A 60 -13.60 5.01 5.31
CA ARG A 60 -15.03 4.74 5.24
C ARG A 60 -15.26 3.30 5.70
N ILE A 61 -15.79 3.15 6.90
CA ILE A 61 -16.19 1.86 7.45
C ILE A 61 -17.54 1.50 6.85
N THR A 62 -17.63 0.32 6.21
CA THR A 62 -18.90 -0.22 5.72
C THR A 62 -19.50 -1.15 6.79
N PRO A 63 -20.76 -1.60 6.67
CA PRO A 63 -21.33 -2.59 7.58
C PRO A 63 -20.51 -3.90 7.64
N LEU A 64 -19.68 -4.16 6.62
CA LEU A 64 -18.79 -5.31 6.55
C LEU A 64 -17.41 -5.04 7.17
N GLY A 65 -17.16 -3.83 7.65
CA GLY A 65 -15.91 -3.41 8.26
C GLY A 65 -15.07 -2.50 7.35
N PRO A 66 -13.79 -2.27 7.73
CA PRO A 66 -12.85 -1.51 6.92
C PRO A 66 -12.43 -2.29 5.67
N GLU A 67 -12.33 -1.60 4.54
CA GLU A 67 -11.96 -2.18 3.26
C GLU A 67 -10.54 -1.75 2.86
N ALA A 68 -9.79 -2.68 2.27
CA ALA A 68 -8.47 -2.39 1.70
C ALA A 68 -8.58 -1.29 0.64
N ARG A 69 -7.60 -0.39 0.65
CA ARG A 69 -7.51 0.68 -0.34
C ARG A 69 -6.80 0.16 -1.58
N TYR A 70 -7.53 0.08 -2.68
CA TYR A 70 -6.99 -0.35 -3.97
C TYR A 70 -6.56 0.81 -4.85
N PHE A 71 -5.50 0.60 -5.62
CA PHE A 71 -4.91 1.58 -6.52
C PHE A 71 -4.79 1.04 -7.95
N ASN A 72 -5.08 1.88 -8.93
CA ASN A 72 -4.58 1.72 -10.29
C ASN A 72 -3.20 2.38 -10.38
N ILE A 73 -2.34 1.96 -11.32
CA ILE A 73 -0.98 2.51 -11.48
C ILE A 73 -0.99 4.04 -11.60
N TRP A 74 -1.71 4.54 -12.62
CA TRP A 74 -1.73 5.97 -12.93
C TRP A 74 -3.14 6.57 -12.81
N PRO A 75 -3.30 7.75 -12.17
CA PRO A 75 -2.33 8.42 -11.31
C PRO A 75 -2.29 7.82 -9.90
N GLY A 76 -3.12 6.80 -9.60
CA GLY A 76 -3.47 6.37 -8.24
C GLY A 76 -2.27 5.97 -7.38
N LEU A 77 -1.62 4.86 -7.72
CA LEU A 77 -0.49 4.31 -6.98
C LEU A 77 0.70 5.26 -7.04
N PHE A 78 1.00 5.80 -8.22
CA PHE A 78 2.10 6.73 -8.42
C PHE A 78 2.01 7.95 -7.48
N LYS A 79 0.85 8.62 -7.46
CA LYS A 79 0.62 9.78 -6.58
C LYS A 79 0.67 9.39 -5.11
N HIS A 80 0.09 8.25 -4.74
CA HIS A 80 0.14 7.76 -3.37
C HIS A 80 1.58 7.51 -2.92
N HIS A 81 2.39 6.87 -3.75
CA HIS A 81 3.78 6.57 -3.43
C HIS A 81 4.64 7.83 -3.30
N LEU A 82 4.42 8.83 -4.17
CA LEU A 82 5.13 10.11 -4.05
C LEU A 82 4.85 10.84 -2.74
N GLU A 83 3.63 10.72 -2.20
CA GLU A 83 3.21 11.47 -1.01
C GLU A 83 3.40 10.66 0.29
N PHE A 84 3.17 9.35 0.25
CA PHE A 84 3.08 8.46 1.42
C PHE A 84 4.02 7.24 1.33
N GLY A 85 4.81 7.14 0.27
CA GLY A 85 5.80 6.09 0.11
C GLY A 85 6.98 6.24 1.08
N ASP A 86 7.88 5.28 0.99
CA ASP A 86 9.10 5.20 1.79
C ASP A 86 10.33 5.83 1.09
N GLY A 87 10.08 6.67 0.07
CA GLY A 87 11.11 7.40 -0.67
C GLY A 87 11.90 6.59 -1.72
N ARG A 88 11.60 5.29 -1.88
CA ARG A 88 12.25 4.42 -2.88
C ARG A 88 11.61 4.53 -4.26
N ASP A 89 12.36 4.27 -5.32
CA ASP A 89 11.81 4.32 -6.67
C ASP A 89 10.91 3.12 -6.98
N LEU A 90 9.78 3.38 -7.66
CA LEU A 90 8.88 2.35 -8.17
C LEU A 90 9.47 1.70 -9.42
N ARG A 91 9.58 0.37 -9.41
CA ARG A 91 9.92 -0.43 -10.60
C ARG A 91 8.79 -1.39 -10.94
N PHE A 92 8.40 -1.39 -12.21
CA PHE A 92 7.33 -2.24 -12.73
C PHE A 92 7.93 -3.41 -13.50
N GLY A 93 7.59 -4.63 -13.09
CA GLY A 93 7.90 -5.86 -13.81
C GLY A 93 6.97 -6.08 -15.00
N ALA A 94 7.40 -6.93 -15.93
CA ALA A 94 6.60 -7.30 -17.11
C ALA A 94 5.34 -8.11 -16.75
N ASP A 95 5.32 -8.73 -15.57
CA ASP A 95 4.20 -9.44 -14.97
C ASP A 95 3.28 -8.55 -14.13
N TYR A 96 3.43 -7.22 -14.23
CA TYR A 96 2.77 -6.22 -13.40
C TYR A 96 3.15 -6.32 -11.90
N SER A 97 4.25 -6.99 -11.55
CA SER A 97 4.79 -6.88 -10.19
C SER A 97 5.39 -5.48 -9.96
N ILE A 98 5.38 -5.03 -8.71
CA ILE A 98 6.03 -3.77 -8.32
C ILE A 98 7.10 -4.08 -7.27
N THR A 99 8.32 -3.67 -7.57
CA THR A 99 9.45 -3.69 -6.62
C THR A 99 9.88 -2.26 -6.29
N LEU A 100 10.48 -2.10 -5.10
CA LEU A 100 11.01 -0.82 -4.63
C LEU A 100 12.52 -0.94 -4.47
N GLU A 101 13.27 -0.07 -5.14
CA GLU A 101 14.73 -0.05 -5.02
C GLU A 101 15.21 1.07 -4.12
N SER A 102 16.26 0.77 -3.34
CA SER A 102 16.96 1.78 -2.57
C SER A 102 17.61 2.78 -3.51
N ASN A 103 17.49 4.07 -3.20
CA ASN A 103 18.36 5.06 -3.81
C ASN A 103 19.78 4.75 -3.31
N GLY A 104 20.69 4.50 -4.25
CA GLY A 104 22.12 4.28 -3.97
C GLY A 104 22.79 5.51 -3.37
#